data_AF-M0XS96-F1
#
_entry.id   AF-M0XS96-F1
#
_cell.length_a   1.000
_cell.length_b   1.000
_cell.length_c   1.000
_cell.angle_alpha   90.00
_cell.angle_beta   90.00
_cell.angle_gamma   90.00
#
_symmetry.space_group_name_H-M   'P 1'
#
loop_
_entity.id
_entity.type
_entity.pdbx_description
1 polymer ?
#
loop_
_entity_poly.entity_id
_entity_poly.type
_entity_poly.pdbx_seq_one_letter_code
_entity_poly.pdbx_strand_id
1 'polypeptide(L)'
;MDSLHLVHLKLLAADLLTLAPRHTSPPSFARCGRTVARAEVVGVVVSRDRREKFLRFLVDDGTGCVPCVLWLNHRYMNANSSSGALDSDPTGEMALKMSEVVRLGTLLRVRGRIVMYRGAIQIAARDVVLEKDPNVEALHWLQCVHMAKECYDFPLPSA
;
A
#
# COMPACT_ATOMS: atom_id res chain seq x y z
N MET A 1 -4.17 -23.15 -2.84
CA MET A 1 -3.94 -21.76 -3.29
C MET A 1 -3.29 -20.99 -2.16
N ASP A 2 -2.22 -20.25 -2.44
CA ASP A 2 -1.42 -19.58 -1.41
C ASP A 2 -2.25 -18.44 -0.76
N SER A 3 -2.56 -18.55 0.53
CA SER A 3 -3.55 -17.70 1.24
C SER A 3 -3.15 -16.20 1.32
N LEU A 4 -1.89 -15.88 1.00
CA LEU A 4 -1.27 -14.56 1.15
C LEU A 4 -1.73 -13.51 0.13
N HIS A 5 -2.40 -13.91 -0.96
CA HIS A 5 -2.80 -12.99 -2.04
C HIS A 5 -3.86 -11.95 -1.64
N LEU A 6 -4.64 -12.20 -0.57
CA LEU A 6 -5.68 -11.28 -0.07
C LEU A 6 -5.27 -10.47 1.16
N VAL A 7 -4.15 -10.83 1.80
CA VAL A 7 -3.69 -10.21 3.05
C VAL A 7 -2.77 -9.04 2.73
N HIS A 8 -2.88 -7.94 3.48
CA HIS A 8 -1.90 -6.87 3.42
C HIS A 8 -0.68 -7.29 4.25
N LEU A 9 0.40 -7.66 3.58
CA LEU A 9 1.64 -8.00 4.27
C LEU A 9 2.27 -6.73 4.85
N LYS A 10 2.64 -6.75 6.12
CA LYS A 10 3.39 -5.64 6.73
C LYS A 10 4.84 -5.75 6.28
N LEU A 11 5.33 -4.70 5.64
CA LEU A 11 6.67 -4.66 5.06
C LEU A 11 7.31 -3.32 5.40
N LEU A 12 8.62 -3.35 5.66
CA LEU A 12 9.43 -2.15 5.66
C LEU A 12 9.62 -1.66 4.22
N ALA A 13 9.91 -0.37 4.04
CA ALA A 13 10.13 0.24 2.74
C ALA A 13 11.27 -0.44 1.97
N ALA A 14 12.40 -0.72 2.65
CA ALA A 14 13.52 -1.43 2.05
C ALA A 14 13.12 -2.80 1.47
N ASP A 15 12.25 -3.51 2.16
CA ASP A 15 11.75 -4.81 1.75
C ASP A 15 10.72 -4.72 0.62
N LEU A 16 9.84 -3.73 0.68
CA LEU A 16 8.79 -3.52 -0.32
C LEU A 16 9.37 -3.06 -1.67
N LEU A 17 10.34 -2.16 -1.65
CA LEU A 17 10.91 -1.55 -2.85
C LEU A 17 11.87 -2.50 -3.60
N THR A 18 12.27 -3.61 -2.99
CA THR A 18 13.14 -4.64 -3.57
C THR A 18 12.39 -5.88 -4.04
N LEU A 19 11.05 -5.90 -3.93
CA LEU A 19 10.24 -7.02 -4.38
C LEU A 19 10.42 -7.29 -5.88
N ALA A 20 10.59 -8.56 -6.25
CA ALA A 20 10.73 -8.93 -7.65
C ALA A 20 9.36 -8.97 -8.35
N PRO A 21 9.14 -8.22 -9.44
CA PRO A 21 7.89 -8.29 -10.18
C PRO A 21 7.71 -9.68 -10.82
N ARG A 22 6.47 -10.18 -10.81
CA ARG A 22 6.06 -11.37 -11.58
C ARG A 22 5.12 -10.95 -12.70
N HIS A 23 5.36 -11.48 -13.90
CA HIS A 23 4.50 -11.27 -15.07
C HIS A 23 3.24 -12.14 -14.99
N THR A 24 2.37 -11.86 -14.02
CA THR A 24 1.06 -12.49 -13.85
C THR A 24 -0.07 -11.53 -14.25
N SER A 25 -1.27 -12.07 -14.52
CA SER A 25 -2.49 -11.29 -14.69
C SER A 25 -3.51 -11.71 -13.61
N PRO A 26 -3.76 -10.88 -12.57
CA PRO A 26 -3.23 -9.53 -12.33
C PRO A 26 -1.75 -9.50 -11.92
N PRO A 27 -1.06 -8.33 -12.02
CA PRO A 27 0.34 -8.20 -11.62
C PRO A 27 0.55 -8.60 -10.16
N SER A 28 1.62 -9.33 -9.89
CA SER A 28 2.01 -9.75 -8.55
C SER A 28 3.52 -9.61 -8.36
N PHE A 29 3.96 -9.75 -7.12
CA PHE A 29 5.35 -9.61 -6.73
C PHE A 29 5.82 -10.87 -6.00
N ALA A 30 7.12 -11.07 -5.95
CA ALA A 30 7.74 -12.20 -5.28
C ALA A 30 8.62 -11.72 -4.13
N ARG A 31 8.51 -12.40 -2.99
CA ARG A 31 9.52 -12.40 -1.93
C ARG A 31 9.81 -13.84 -1.56
N CYS A 32 11.08 -14.26 -1.66
CA CYS A 32 11.52 -15.61 -1.30
C CYS A 32 10.63 -16.73 -1.90
N GLY A 33 10.23 -16.56 -3.17
CA GLY A 33 9.37 -17.50 -3.89
C GLY A 33 7.86 -17.32 -3.66
N ARG A 34 7.43 -16.65 -2.60
CA ARG A 34 6.01 -16.43 -2.26
C ARG A 34 5.43 -15.25 -3.01
N THR A 35 4.14 -15.34 -3.33
CA THR A 35 3.42 -14.26 -4.03
C THR A 35 2.95 -13.19 -3.05
N VAL A 36 3.28 -11.94 -3.34
CA VAL A 36 2.85 -10.75 -2.59
C VAL A 36 2.11 -9.82 -3.54
N ALA A 37 0.91 -9.38 -3.15
CA ALA A 37 0.08 -8.50 -3.98
C ALA A 37 -0.39 -7.23 -3.25
N ARG A 38 -0.36 -7.24 -1.91
CA ARG A 38 -0.89 -6.19 -1.06
C ARG A 38 0.06 -5.95 0.11
N ALA A 39 0.20 -4.70 0.50
CA ALA A 39 1.06 -4.29 1.58
C ALA A 39 0.35 -3.38 2.57
N GLU A 40 0.83 -3.42 3.82
CA GLU A 40 0.64 -2.40 4.85
C GLU A 40 2.02 -1.81 5.17
N VAL A 41 2.12 -0.49 5.18
CA VAL A 41 3.31 0.25 5.60
C VAL A 41 2.91 1.29 6.65
N VAL A 42 3.81 1.58 7.56
CA VAL A 42 3.68 2.65 8.56
C VAL A 42 4.89 3.56 8.47
N GLY A 43 4.67 4.87 8.39
CA GLY A 43 5.76 5.85 8.38
C GLY A 43 5.27 7.28 8.26
N VAL A 44 6.21 8.21 8.22
CA VAL A 44 5.97 9.65 8.20
C VAL A 44 5.78 10.14 6.75
N VAL A 45 4.80 11.01 6.53
CA VAL A 45 4.61 11.62 5.20
C VAL A 45 5.70 12.66 4.94
N VAL A 46 6.53 12.40 3.92
CA VAL A 46 7.65 13.28 3.55
C VAL A 46 7.42 14.02 2.23
N SER A 47 6.39 13.66 1.47
CA SER A 47 5.95 14.43 0.29
C SER A 47 4.44 14.37 0.10
N ARG A 48 3.88 15.38 -0.57
CA ARG A 48 2.44 15.46 -0.86
C ARG A 48 2.20 16.26 -2.15
N ASP A 49 1.64 15.61 -3.16
CA ASP A 49 1.32 16.18 -4.47
C ASP A 49 -0.14 15.87 -4.85
N ARG A 50 -1.02 16.86 -4.64
CA ARG A 50 -2.46 16.76 -4.94
C ARG A 50 -2.70 17.07 -6.41
N ARG A 51 -3.23 16.08 -7.14
CA ARG A 51 -3.75 16.23 -8.50
C ARG A 51 -5.27 16.19 -8.46
N GLU A 52 -5.92 16.54 -9.56
CA GLU A 52 -7.39 16.52 -9.66
C GLU A 52 -7.98 15.15 -9.27
N LYS A 53 -7.46 14.07 -9.88
CA LYS A 53 -8.00 12.70 -9.76
C LYS A 53 -7.40 11.87 -8.63
N PHE A 54 -6.23 12.25 -8.12
CA PHE A 54 -5.51 11.46 -7.12
C PHE A 54 -4.58 12.33 -6.27
N LEU A 55 -4.17 11.79 -5.13
CA LEU A 55 -3.12 12.32 -4.28
C LEU A 55 -1.91 11.39 -4.36
N ARG A 56 -0.73 11.93 -4.69
CA ARG A 56 0.56 11.24 -4.57
C ARG A 56 1.25 11.69 -3.29
N PHE A 57 1.87 10.77 -2.60
CA PHE A 57 2.63 11.08 -1.39
C PHE A 57 3.71 10.01 -1.17
N LEU A 58 4.73 10.37 -0.41
CA LEU A 58 5.78 9.45 0.03
C LEU A 58 5.62 9.21 1.54
N VAL A 59 5.76 7.95 1.95
CA VAL A 59 5.81 7.54 3.35
C VAL A 59 7.22 7.03 3.64
N ASP A 60 7.90 7.64 4.61
CA ASP A 60 9.24 7.26 5.07
C ASP A 60 9.15 6.52 6.40
N ASP A 61 9.67 5.30 6.45
CA ASP A 61 9.73 4.48 7.65
C ASP A 61 11.16 4.32 8.19
N GLY A 62 12.09 5.20 7.77
CA GLY A 62 13.51 5.14 8.14
C GLY A 62 14.33 4.11 7.35
N THR A 63 13.69 3.20 6.60
CA THR A 63 14.36 2.23 5.71
C THR A 63 14.25 2.61 4.23
N GLY A 64 13.39 3.57 3.91
CA GLY A 64 13.18 4.10 2.57
C GLY A 64 11.87 4.85 2.45
N CYS A 65 11.66 5.49 1.30
CA CYS A 65 10.44 6.25 1.01
C CYS A 65 9.53 5.46 0.05
N VAL A 66 8.38 4.99 0.53
CA VAL A 66 7.39 4.26 -0.28
C VAL A 66 6.48 5.24 -1.01
N PRO A 67 6.41 5.17 -2.35
CA PRO A 67 5.43 5.94 -3.11
C PRO A 67 4.02 5.40 -2.94
N CYS A 68 3.09 6.28 -2.59
CA CYS A 68 1.69 5.96 -2.37
C CYS A 68 0.81 6.83 -3.28
N VAL A 69 -0.27 6.23 -3.80
CA VAL A 69 -1.27 6.90 -4.62
C VAL A 69 -2.65 6.61 -4.06
N LEU A 70 -3.36 7.66 -3.64
CA LEU A 70 -4.76 7.62 -3.22
C LEU A 70 -5.65 8.19 -4.34
N TRP A 71 -6.53 7.36 -4.90
CA TRP A 71 -7.46 7.80 -5.95
C TRP A 71 -8.69 8.46 -5.34
N LEU A 72 -9.04 9.64 -5.85
CA LEU A 72 -10.05 10.53 -5.24
C LEU A 72 -11.37 10.51 -5.99
N ASN A 73 -11.40 9.80 -7.12
CA ASN A 73 -12.60 9.51 -7.88
C ASN A 73 -12.66 8.02 -8.20
N HIS A 74 -13.58 7.29 -7.55
CA HIS A 74 -13.64 5.83 -7.71
C HIS A 74 -14.24 5.37 -9.05
N ARG A 75 -14.79 6.30 -9.83
CA ARG A 75 -15.26 6.06 -11.21
C ARG A 75 -14.21 5.45 -12.14
N TYR A 76 -12.92 5.64 -11.87
CA TYR A 76 -11.83 5.10 -12.70
C TYR A 76 -11.34 3.71 -12.27
N MET A 77 -11.68 3.24 -11.07
CA MET A 77 -11.31 1.90 -10.59
C MET A 77 -12.28 0.81 -11.07
N ASN A 78 -13.53 1.19 -11.36
CA ASN A 78 -14.61 0.29 -11.79
C ASN A 78 -15.09 0.65 -13.22
N ALA A 79 -14.22 0.49 -14.23
CA ALA A 79 -14.61 0.70 -15.63
C ALA A 79 -15.63 -0.33 -16.17
N ASN A 80 -16.05 -1.31 -15.35
CA ASN A 80 -17.09 -2.29 -15.69
C ASN A 80 -18.47 -1.96 -15.08
N SER A 81 -18.61 -0.85 -14.35
CA SER A 81 -19.89 -0.45 -13.74
C SER A 81 -20.52 0.70 -14.52
N SER A 82 -21.17 0.38 -15.63
CA SER A 82 -22.04 1.31 -16.35
C SER A 82 -23.33 1.51 -15.57
N SER A 83 -23.33 2.43 -14.61
CA SER A 83 -24.58 2.99 -14.08
C SER A 83 -24.37 4.49 -13.86
N GLY A 84 -24.93 5.29 -14.76
CA GLY A 84 -25.09 6.72 -14.54
C GLY A 84 -26.10 6.96 -13.42
N ALA A 85 -25.81 7.94 -12.56
CA ALA A 85 -26.78 8.78 -11.87
C ALA A 85 -26.02 9.81 -11.01
N LEU A 86 -26.68 10.96 -10.79
CA LEU A 86 -26.23 12.14 -10.06
C LEU A 86 -26.08 11.97 -8.53
N ASP A 87 -25.77 10.77 -8.05
CA ASP A 87 -25.62 10.50 -6.61
C ASP A 87 -24.16 10.58 -6.16
N SER A 88 -23.93 11.21 -5.02
CA SER A 88 -22.61 11.33 -4.40
C SER A 88 -21.97 9.95 -4.21
N ASP A 89 -20.89 9.64 -4.94
CA ASP A 89 -20.13 8.39 -4.78
C ASP A 89 -19.56 8.34 -3.35
N PRO A 90 -20.10 7.51 -2.44
CA PRO A 90 -19.66 7.46 -1.04
C PRO A 90 -18.19 7.04 -0.93
N THR A 91 -17.68 6.32 -1.94
CA THR A 91 -16.27 5.94 -2.04
C THR A 91 -15.39 7.14 -2.35
N GLY A 92 -15.86 8.06 -3.19
CA GLY A 92 -15.19 9.31 -3.50
C GLY A 92 -15.12 10.23 -2.29
N GLU A 93 -16.22 10.38 -1.54
CA GLU A 93 -16.25 11.19 -0.32
C GLU A 93 -15.27 10.64 0.75
N MET A 94 -15.26 9.33 0.96
CA MET A 94 -14.30 8.69 1.88
C MET A 94 -12.85 8.91 1.43
N ALA A 95 -12.58 8.84 0.12
CA ALA A 95 -11.25 9.12 -0.41
C ALA A 95 -10.83 10.59 -0.20
N LEU A 96 -11.76 11.54 -0.31
CA LEU A 96 -11.50 12.94 0.00
C LEU A 96 -11.15 13.12 1.48
N LYS A 97 -11.90 12.51 2.40
CA LYS A 97 -11.58 12.51 3.84
C LYS A 97 -10.21 11.91 4.13
N MET A 98 -9.88 10.78 3.49
CA MET A 98 -8.55 10.18 3.59
C MET A 98 -7.45 11.12 3.04
N SER A 99 -7.74 11.93 2.02
CA SER A 99 -6.77 12.89 1.46
C SER A 99 -6.45 14.06 2.40
N GLU A 100 -7.35 14.37 3.32
CA GLU A 100 -7.19 15.44 4.31
C GLU A 100 -6.30 15.02 5.49
N VAL A 101 -6.28 13.72 5.83
CA VAL A 101 -5.38 13.18 6.86
C VAL A 101 -3.94 13.06 6.38
N VAL A 102 -3.71 12.93 5.06
CA VAL A 102 -2.36 12.92 4.50
C VAL A 102 -1.78 14.32 4.53
N ARG A 103 -0.92 14.61 5.52
CA ARG A 103 -0.23 15.89 5.70
C ARG A 103 1.25 15.64 5.93
N LEU A 104 2.11 16.55 5.48
CA LEU A 104 3.55 16.45 5.75
C LEU A 104 3.81 16.34 7.26
N GLY A 105 4.71 15.44 7.64
CA GLY A 105 5.12 15.22 9.02
C GLY A 105 4.16 14.36 9.87
N THR A 106 3.03 13.89 9.32
CA THR A 106 2.14 13.00 10.08
C THR A 106 2.54 11.54 9.91
N LEU A 107 2.44 10.77 11.00
CA LEU A 107 2.59 9.31 10.98
C LEU A 107 1.32 8.66 10.44
N LEU A 108 1.45 7.88 9.36
CA LEU A 108 0.33 7.21 8.72
C LEU A 108 0.56 5.70 8.62
N ARG A 109 -0.53 4.95 8.76
CA ARG A 109 -0.64 3.58 8.27
C ARG A 109 -1.34 3.57 6.92
N VAL A 110 -0.67 3.02 5.91
CA VAL A 110 -1.18 2.93 4.54
C VAL A 110 -1.32 1.47 4.14
N ARG A 111 -2.51 1.10 3.64
CA ARG A 111 -2.78 -0.24 3.11
C ARG A 111 -3.23 -0.15 1.66
N GLY A 112 -2.74 -1.05 0.83
CA GLY A 112 -3.15 -1.06 -0.57
C GLY A 112 -2.62 -2.21 -1.40
N ARG A 113 -2.91 -2.14 -2.69
CA ARG A 113 -2.33 -3.04 -3.69
C ARG A 113 -0.93 -2.54 -4.05
N ILE A 114 0.00 -3.46 -4.16
CA ILE A 114 1.32 -3.16 -4.72
C ILE A 114 1.14 -3.10 -6.24
N VAL A 115 1.61 -2.04 -6.88
CA VAL A 115 1.54 -1.86 -8.32
C VAL A 115 2.87 -1.33 -8.86
N MET A 116 3.13 -1.58 -10.13
CA MET A 116 4.26 -0.99 -10.83
C MET A 116 3.79 0.17 -11.69
N TYR A 117 4.48 1.31 -11.59
CA TYR A 117 4.22 2.48 -12.42
C TYR A 117 5.54 3.05 -12.93
N ARG A 118 5.68 3.10 -14.27
CA ARG A 118 6.91 3.55 -14.95
C ARG A 118 8.18 2.88 -14.41
N GLY A 119 8.11 1.57 -14.14
CA GLY A 119 9.23 0.77 -13.64
C GLY A 119 9.49 0.86 -12.14
N ALA A 120 8.74 1.67 -11.38
CA ALA A 120 8.88 1.79 -9.94
C ALA A 120 7.71 1.14 -9.19
N ILE A 121 8.00 0.52 -8.04
CA ILE A 121 6.99 -0.01 -7.12
C ILE A 121 6.32 1.16 -6.38
N GLN A 122 4.99 1.07 -6.25
CA GLN A 122 4.20 1.99 -5.45
C GLN A 122 2.99 1.27 -4.82
N ILE A 123 2.41 1.84 -3.77
CA ILE A 123 1.15 1.38 -3.18
C ILE A 123 -0.01 2.17 -3.77
N ALA A 124 -0.92 1.48 -4.45
CA ALA A 124 -2.25 2.00 -4.74
C ALA A 124 -3.10 1.87 -3.48
N ALA A 125 -3.20 2.96 -2.71
CA ALA A 125 -3.81 3.01 -1.40
C ALA A 125 -5.31 2.71 -1.48
N ARG A 126 -5.74 1.76 -0.63
CA ARG A 126 -7.14 1.46 -0.33
C ARG A 126 -7.61 2.20 0.92
N ASP A 127 -6.73 2.30 1.90
CA ASP A 127 -7.02 2.85 3.22
C ASP A 127 -5.79 3.59 3.75
N VAL A 128 -6.04 4.72 4.41
CA VAL A 128 -5.01 5.57 5.02
C VAL A 128 -5.52 6.02 6.38
N VAL A 129 -4.76 5.71 7.43
CA VAL A 129 -5.13 6.04 8.80
C VAL A 129 -4.04 6.88 9.45
N LEU A 130 -4.46 7.98 10.08
CA LEU A 130 -3.59 8.79 10.94
C LEU A 130 -3.36 8.04 12.25
N GLU A 131 -2.10 7.71 12.52
CA GLU A 131 -1.69 7.06 13.76
C GLU A 131 -1.32 8.12 14.80
N LYS A 132 -1.93 8.01 15.99
CA LYS A 132 -1.72 8.97 17.10
C LYS A 132 -0.85 8.40 18.22
N ASP A 133 -0.75 7.08 18.30
CA ASP A 133 0.10 6.41 19.28
C ASP A 133 1.54 6.35 18.75
N PRO A 134 2.51 6.97 19.44
CA PRO A 134 3.90 7.00 19.00
C PRO A 134 4.54 5.61 18.94
N ASN A 135 3.98 4.61 19.62
CA ASN A 135 4.53 3.25 19.64
C ASN A 135 4.19 2.45 18.37
N VAL A 136 3.26 2.93 17.53
CA VAL A 136 2.78 2.18 16.35
C VAL A 136 3.89 1.94 15.34
N GLU A 137 4.80 2.90 15.15
CA GLU A 137 5.93 2.76 14.22
C GLU A 137 6.87 1.63 14.67
N ALA A 138 7.34 1.67 15.92
CA ALA A 138 8.19 0.63 16.48
C ALA A 138 7.51 -0.75 16.52
N LEU A 139 6.21 -0.79 16.86
CA LEU A 139 5.43 -2.03 16.84
C LEU A 139 5.31 -2.59 15.42
N HIS A 140 5.07 -1.73 14.43
CA HIS A 140 5.00 -2.15 13.03
C HIS A 140 6.32 -2.71 12.54
N TRP A 141 7.45 -2.09 12.89
CA TRP A 141 8.79 -2.61 12.56
C TRP A 141 9.01 -4.00 13.15
N LEU A 142 8.68 -4.20 14.44
CA LEU A 142 8.79 -5.50 15.09
C LEU A 142 7.94 -6.56 14.38
N GLN A 143 6.72 -6.19 13.96
CA GLN A 143 5.83 -7.08 13.20
C GLN A 143 6.39 -7.41 11.82
N CYS A 144 6.96 -6.45 11.10
CA CYS A 144 7.59 -6.69 9.79
C CYS A 144 8.76 -7.68 9.94
N VAL A 145 9.66 -7.45 10.91
CA VAL A 145 10.81 -8.33 11.16
C VAL A 145 10.35 -9.73 11.59
N HIS A 146 9.35 -9.82 12.46
CA HIS A 146 8.80 -11.10 12.88
C HIS A 146 8.20 -11.87 11.70
N MET A 147 7.38 -11.25 10.87
CA MET A 147 6.77 -11.94 9.73
C MET A 147 7.77 -12.29 8.63
N ALA A 148 8.81 -11.47 8.42
CA ALA A 148 9.93 -11.82 7.54
C ALA A 148 10.58 -13.12 8.01
N LYS A 149 10.95 -13.20 9.29
CA LYS A 149 11.59 -14.38 9.90
C LYS A 149 10.69 -15.60 9.93
N GLU A 150 9.42 -15.44 10.27
CA GLU A 150 8.54 -16.56 10.61
C GLU A 150 7.63 -17.02 9.46
N CYS A 151 7.42 -16.19 8.43
CA CYS A 151 6.42 -16.46 7.39
C CYS A 151 6.97 -16.38 5.98
N TYR A 152 7.71 -15.32 5.65
CA TYR A 152 7.99 -15.00 4.24
C TYR A 152 9.36 -15.46 3.77
N ASP A 153 10.39 -15.32 4.61
CA ASP A 153 11.77 -15.59 4.20
C ASP A 153 12.18 -17.05 4.41
N PHE A 154 11.27 -17.90 4.88
CA PHE A 154 11.46 -19.35 4.87
C PHE A 154 11.34 -19.91 3.45
N PRO A 155 12.31 -20.75 3.01
CA PRO A 155 12.20 -21.49 1.77
C PRO A 155 10.88 -22.24 1.71
N LEU A 156 10.21 -22.21 0.55
CA LEU A 156 9.07 -23.09 0.32
C LEU A 156 9.55 -24.54 0.54
N PRO A 157 8.79 -25.38 1.28
CA PRO A 157 9.11 -26.79 1.39
C PRO A 157 9.31 -27.37 -0.01
N SER A 158 10.43 -28.06 -0.23
CA SER A 158 10.66 -28.81 -1.47
C SER A 158 9.53 -29.82 -1.65
N ALA A 159 8.90 -29.77 -2.83
CA ALA A 159 7.84 -30.69 -3.24
C ALA A 159 8.36 -32.12 -3.41
#